data_AF-A0A495I3M5-F1
#
_entry.id   AF-A0A495I3M5-F1
#
_cell.length_a   1.000
_cell.length_b   1.000
_cell.length_c   1.000
_cell.angle_alpha   90.00
_cell.angle_beta   90.00
_cell.angle_gamma   90.00
#
_symmetry.space_group_name_H-M   'P 1'
#
loop_
_entity.id
_entity.type
_entity.pdbx_description
1 polymer ?
#
loop_
_entity_poly.entity_id
_entity_poly.type
_entity_poly.pdbx_seq_one_letter_code
_entity_poly.pdbx_strand_id
1 'polypeptide(L)'
;MLHRRRFLRTTGSGLALGGAALLLAGRAAWAQPSYTVPLAQLQEMVATKFPRSVPVQGLFDLTLQPPRLRLLPEVNRLGAVMAVDAAGAALRRSHAGTFDVEFALRYEASDRTLRAHQIRLGRLDFPTLKPAVTELINAYAPVLAEQSLREVTLHQLRPQDTAMFDGLGLQPGPITVTAKGLTVAFVGKQP
;
A
#
# COMPACT_ATOMS: atom_id res chain seq x y z
N MET A 1 59.69 84.27 10.43
CA MET A 1 60.10 83.55 11.64
C MET A 1 59.64 82.10 11.54
N LEU A 2 60.61 81.19 11.58
CA LEU A 2 60.62 79.73 11.75
C LEU A 2 59.29 78.94 11.70
N HIS A 3 59.15 78.14 10.63
CA HIS A 3 58.42 76.88 10.62
C HIS A 3 59.11 75.83 11.50
N ARG A 4 58.36 75.13 12.37
CA ARG A 4 58.65 73.76 12.84
C ARG A 4 57.30 73.09 13.18
N ARG A 5 56.84 72.05 12.47
CA ARG A 5 57.28 70.63 12.49
C ARG A 5 57.23 70.08 13.93
N ARG A 6 56.67 68.91 14.28
CA ARG A 6 56.22 67.65 13.63
C ARG A 6 55.89 66.74 14.84
N PHE A 7 54.93 65.81 14.85
CA PHE A 7 55.05 64.40 14.45
C PHE A 7 53.65 63.78 14.68
N LEU A 8 52.94 63.34 13.62
CA LEU A 8 52.99 62.00 13.00
C LEU A 8 52.32 60.92 13.87
N ARG A 9 51.15 60.43 13.44
CA ARG A 9 50.90 59.09 12.85
C ARG A 9 50.36 58.14 13.93
N THR A 10 49.36 57.29 13.71
CA THR A 10 49.04 56.38 12.58
C THR A 10 47.54 56.03 12.61
N THR A 11 46.76 56.14 11.53
CA THR A 11 46.48 55.16 10.43
C THR A 11 45.74 53.86 10.78
N GLY A 12 44.67 53.60 10.02
CA GLY A 12 43.93 52.33 9.86
C GLY A 12 42.41 52.61 9.80
N SER A 13 41.76 52.99 8.69
CA SER A 13 41.52 52.27 7.41
C SER A 13 41.05 50.83 7.62
N GLY A 14 39.94 50.31 7.08
CA GLY A 14 38.94 50.76 6.09
C GLY A 14 37.60 50.02 6.34
N LEU A 15 36.45 50.53 5.89
CA LEU A 15 35.89 50.40 4.53
C LEU A 15 35.85 48.95 4.00
N ALA A 16 34.65 48.35 3.95
CA ALA A 16 33.90 48.12 2.71
C ALA A 16 32.98 46.87 2.79
N LEU A 17 31.70 47.13 2.49
CA LEU A 17 30.84 46.43 1.52
C LEU A 17 30.96 44.90 1.37
N GLY A 18 29.83 44.22 1.49
CA GLY A 18 29.63 42.93 0.83
C GLY A 18 28.53 42.12 1.46
N GLY A 19 27.41 41.99 0.75
CA GLY A 19 26.24 41.24 1.22
C GLY A 19 26.46 39.74 1.25
N ALA A 20 25.61 39.06 2.02
CA ALA A 20 25.19 37.71 1.74
C ALA A 20 23.87 37.47 2.45
N ALA A 21 22.80 37.44 1.64
CA ALA A 21 21.55 36.82 2.03
C ALA A 21 21.81 35.35 2.36
N LEU A 22 21.40 34.91 3.54
CA LEU A 22 21.18 33.49 3.81
C LEU A 22 19.74 33.32 4.31
N LEU A 23 18.90 33.13 3.30
CA LEU A 23 17.59 32.48 3.36
C LEU A 23 17.75 31.16 4.13
N LEU A 24 17.41 31.16 5.42
CA LEU A 24 17.18 29.92 6.16
C LEU A 24 15.79 29.41 5.76
N ALA A 25 15.81 28.70 4.64
CA ALA A 25 14.94 27.63 4.21
C ALA A 25 13.77 27.33 5.17
N GLY A 26 12.64 27.99 4.92
CA GLY A 26 11.36 27.33 5.16
C GLY A 26 11.37 26.04 4.35
N ARG A 27 11.56 24.89 5.01
CA ARG A 27 11.08 23.62 4.49
C ARG A 27 9.58 23.74 4.39
N ALA A 28 9.10 24.35 3.32
CA ALA A 28 7.76 24.13 2.84
C ALA A 28 7.68 22.61 2.70
N ALA A 29 6.91 21.98 3.59
CA ALA A 29 6.46 20.62 3.39
C ALA A 29 5.63 20.66 2.10
N TRP A 30 6.30 20.54 0.96
CA TRP A 30 5.63 20.30 -0.31
C TRP A 30 4.90 19.00 -0.09
N ALA A 31 3.59 19.11 0.15
CA ALA A 31 2.71 17.97 0.28
C ALA A 31 2.98 17.11 -0.97
N GLN A 32 3.62 15.96 -0.76
CA GLN A 32 3.91 15.05 -1.85
C GLN A 32 2.58 14.81 -2.57
N PRO A 33 2.53 14.90 -3.92
CA PRO A 33 1.30 14.63 -4.62
C PRO A 33 0.78 13.27 -4.17
N SER A 34 -0.50 13.20 -3.83
CA SER A 34 -1.14 11.98 -3.38
C SER A 34 -2.54 11.86 -3.98
N TYR A 35 -2.95 10.63 -4.22
CA TYR A 35 -4.25 10.31 -4.76
C TYR A 35 -4.97 9.36 -3.81
N THR A 36 -6.22 9.69 -3.47
CA THR A 36 -7.02 8.86 -2.57
C THR A 36 -8.14 8.18 -3.33
N VAL A 37 -8.18 6.85 -3.26
CA VAL A 37 -9.24 6.01 -3.80
C VAL A 37 -10.25 5.72 -2.69
N PRO A 38 -11.51 6.19 -2.80
CA PRO A 38 -12.54 5.94 -1.80
C PRO A 38 -12.89 4.45 -1.68
N LEU A 39 -13.36 4.02 -0.51
CA LEU A 39 -13.79 2.63 -0.27
C LEU A 39 -14.84 2.13 -1.27
N ALA A 40 -15.82 2.97 -1.63
CA ALA A 40 -16.86 2.60 -2.59
C ALA A 40 -16.27 2.25 -3.96
N GLN A 41 -15.32 3.05 -4.45
CA GLN A 41 -14.64 2.77 -5.71
C GLN A 41 -13.79 1.49 -5.63
N LEU A 42 -13.11 1.26 -4.50
CA LEU A 42 -12.36 0.00 -4.28
C LEU A 42 -13.30 -1.21 -4.27
N GLN A 43 -14.47 -1.07 -3.65
CA GLN A 43 -15.48 -2.11 -3.59
C GLN A 43 -16.01 -2.47 -4.99
N GLU A 44 -16.26 -1.48 -5.85
CA GLU A 44 -16.65 -1.68 -7.25
C GLU A 44 -15.54 -2.36 -8.06
N MET A 45 -14.31 -1.85 -7.96
CA MET A 45 -13.14 -2.43 -8.66
C MET A 45 -12.93 -3.90 -8.28
N VAL A 46 -13.06 -4.22 -6.99
CA VAL A 46 -12.91 -5.59 -6.52
C VAL A 46 -14.07 -6.46 -6.98
N ALA A 47 -15.31 -5.98 -6.94
CA ALA A 47 -16.48 -6.75 -7.36
C ALA A 47 -16.36 -7.28 -8.80
N THR A 48 -15.75 -6.53 -9.72
CA THR A 48 -15.53 -6.96 -11.12
C THR A 48 -14.62 -8.18 -11.29
N LYS A 49 -13.82 -8.52 -10.27
CA LYS A 49 -12.86 -9.63 -10.30
C LYS A 49 -13.43 -10.93 -9.72
N PHE A 50 -14.68 -10.91 -9.28
CA PHE A 50 -15.36 -12.02 -8.63
C PHE A 50 -16.64 -12.39 -9.40
N PRO A 51 -17.12 -13.65 -9.29
CA PRO A 51 -16.59 -14.73 -8.45
C PRO A 51 -15.25 -15.28 -8.95
N ARG A 52 -14.46 -15.87 -8.04
CA ARG A 52 -13.16 -16.48 -8.37
C ARG A 52 -13.08 -17.87 -7.77
N SER A 53 -12.77 -18.87 -8.60
CA SER A 53 -12.47 -20.22 -8.11
C SER A 53 -10.98 -20.37 -7.82
N VAL A 54 -10.65 -20.94 -6.67
CA VAL A 54 -9.28 -21.23 -6.23
C VAL A 54 -9.18 -22.74 -5.96
N PRO A 55 -8.39 -23.49 -6.74
CA PRO A 55 -8.21 -24.91 -6.49
C PRO A 55 -7.35 -25.11 -5.25
N VAL A 56 -7.85 -25.91 -4.30
CA VAL A 56 -7.07 -26.39 -3.15
C VAL A 56 -6.51 -27.76 -3.54
N GLN A 57 -5.20 -27.78 -3.81
CA GLN A 57 -4.48 -28.90 -4.43
C GLN A 57 -4.91 -30.28 -3.89
N GLY A 58 -5.58 -31.06 -4.74
CA GLY A 58 -5.98 -32.45 -4.47
C GLY A 58 -7.16 -32.63 -3.50
N LEU A 59 -7.80 -31.55 -3.03
CA LEU A 59 -8.89 -31.61 -2.06
C LEU A 59 -10.23 -31.18 -2.66
N PHE A 60 -10.36 -29.90 -3.02
CA PHE A 60 -11.59 -29.29 -3.51
C PHE A 60 -11.32 -27.92 -4.14
N ASP A 61 -12.29 -27.38 -4.85
CA ASP A 61 -12.30 -26.01 -5.35
C ASP A 61 -13.05 -25.09 -4.38
N LEU A 62 -12.46 -23.93 -4.12
CA LEU A 62 -13.07 -22.88 -3.30
C LEU A 62 -13.52 -21.73 -4.19
N THR A 63 -14.83 -21.56 -4.33
CA THR A 63 -15.43 -20.44 -5.05
C THR A 63 -15.62 -19.27 -4.10
N LEU A 64 -14.82 -18.21 -4.29
CA LEU A 64 -14.90 -16.97 -3.56
C LEU A 64 -15.93 -16.05 -4.23
N GLN A 65 -16.86 -15.50 -3.43
CA GLN A 65 -17.83 -14.50 -3.87
C GLN A 65 -17.27 -13.07 -3.71
N PRO A 66 -17.89 -12.05 -4.31
CA PRO A 66 -17.46 -10.67 -4.16
C PRO A 66 -17.30 -10.28 -2.67
N PRO A 67 -16.10 -9.88 -2.23
CA PRO A 67 -15.86 -9.55 -0.83
C PRO A 67 -16.43 -8.18 -0.48
N ARG A 68 -16.78 -7.98 0.79
CA ARG A 68 -17.02 -6.66 1.37
C ARG A 68 -15.73 -6.15 2.01
N LEU A 69 -15.25 -5.02 1.54
CA LEU A 69 -14.01 -4.40 2.01
C LEU A 69 -14.24 -3.55 3.27
N ARG A 70 -13.24 -3.51 4.15
CA ARG A 70 -13.18 -2.65 5.33
C ARG A 70 -11.81 -1.98 5.43
N LEU A 71 -11.81 -0.70 5.76
CA LEU A 71 -10.59 0.07 6.03
C LEU A 71 -10.18 -0.13 7.49
N LEU A 72 -8.92 -0.48 7.73
CA LEU A 72 -8.32 -0.63 9.06
C LEU A 72 -7.12 0.33 9.18
N PRO A 73 -7.37 1.66 9.31
CA PRO A 73 -6.30 2.66 9.29
C PRO A 73 -5.34 2.54 10.49
N GLU A 74 -5.81 2.07 11.64
CA GLU A 74 -5.02 1.94 12.88
C GLU A 74 -3.82 0.99 12.70
N VAL A 75 -3.96 0.03 11.78
CA VAL A 75 -2.96 -0.99 11.48
C VAL A 75 -2.48 -0.93 10.03
N ASN A 76 -2.87 0.10 9.27
CA ASN A 76 -2.58 0.30 7.85
C ASN A 76 -2.93 -0.92 6.97
N ARG A 77 -4.15 -1.47 7.13
CA ARG A 77 -4.61 -2.69 6.43
C ARG A 77 -6.00 -2.57 5.83
N LEU A 78 -6.28 -3.44 4.87
CA LEU A 78 -7.64 -3.72 4.41
C LEU A 78 -8.10 -5.05 4.99
N GLY A 79 -9.34 -5.08 5.47
CA GLY A 79 -10.08 -6.30 5.74
C GLY A 79 -11.02 -6.62 4.57
N ALA A 80 -11.25 -7.91 4.32
CA ALA A 80 -12.19 -8.38 3.32
C ALA A 80 -12.94 -9.60 3.86
N VAL A 81 -14.26 -9.48 3.94
CA VAL A 81 -15.15 -10.58 4.33
C VAL A 81 -15.95 -11.02 3.12
N MET A 82 -15.93 -12.32 2.82
CA MET A 82 -16.64 -12.88 1.66
C MET A 82 -17.36 -14.17 1.99
N ALA A 83 -18.45 -14.41 1.27
CA ALA A 83 -19.03 -15.75 1.20
C ALA A 83 -18.14 -16.64 0.34
N VAL A 84 -18.04 -17.90 0.72
CA VAL A 84 -17.28 -18.91 -0.02
C VAL A 84 -18.12 -20.15 -0.19
N ASP A 85 -17.86 -20.91 -1.25
CA ASP A 85 -18.51 -22.17 -1.52
C ASP A 85 -17.44 -23.21 -1.87
N ALA A 86 -17.36 -24.28 -1.09
CA ALA A 86 -16.37 -25.34 -1.26
C ALA A 86 -17.02 -26.56 -1.92
N ALA A 87 -16.55 -26.94 -3.10
CA ALA A 87 -17.05 -28.08 -3.87
C ALA A 87 -15.89 -28.90 -4.44
N GLY A 88 -16.01 -30.23 -4.50
CA GLY A 88 -14.96 -31.06 -5.09
C GLY A 88 -15.20 -32.54 -4.87
N ALA A 89 -14.41 -33.41 -5.50
CA ALA A 89 -14.60 -34.86 -5.41
C ALA A 89 -14.49 -35.40 -3.98
N ALA A 90 -13.68 -34.77 -3.12
CA ALA A 90 -13.59 -35.13 -1.71
C ALA A 90 -14.82 -34.70 -0.88
N LEU A 91 -15.57 -33.72 -1.37
CA LEU A 91 -16.77 -33.18 -0.72
C LEU A 91 -18.01 -33.80 -1.37
N ARG A 92 -18.85 -34.49 -0.59
CA ARG A 92 -20.06 -35.16 -1.11
C ARG A 92 -21.07 -34.18 -1.75
N ARG A 93 -21.00 -32.91 -1.37
CA ARG A 93 -21.85 -31.81 -1.84
C ARG A 93 -21.09 -30.49 -1.68
N SER A 94 -21.62 -29.42 -2.25
CA SER A 94 -21.06 -28.10 -1.98
C SER A 94 -21.40 -27.60 -0.56
N HIS A 95 -20.46 -26.87 0.01
CA HIS A 95 -20.54 -26.32 1.36
C HIS A 95 -20.32 -24.81 1.34
N ALA A 96 -21.38 -24.06 1.63
CA ALA A 96 -21.30 -22.63 1.83
C ALA A 96 -20.63 -22.29 3.17
N GLY A 97 -19.87 -21.20 3.16
CA GLY A 97 -19.13 -20.70 4.29
C GLY A 97 -18.81 -19.21 4.19
N THR A 98 -18.02 -18.73 5.15
CA THR A 98 -17.53 -17.36 5.20
C THR A 98 -16.04 -17.34 5.42
N PHE A 99 -15.36 -16.40 4.76
CA PHE A 99 -13.92 -16.21 4.86
C PHE A 99 -13.60 -14.75 5.16
N ASP A 100 -12.79 -14.53 6.19
CA ASP A 100 -12.25 -13.21 6.57
C ASP A 100 -10.74 -13.18 6.34
N VAL A 101 -10.24 -12.09 5.78
CA VAL A 101 -8.82 -11.88 5.50
C VAL A 101 -8.44 -10.42 5.67
N GLU A 102 -7.27 -10.19 6.24
CA GLU A 102 -6.65 -8.87 6.33
C GLU A 102 -5.31 -8.84 5.61
N PHE A 103 -4.99 -7.74 4.94
CA PHE A 103 -3.72 -7.61 4.23
C PHE A 103 -3.28 -6.15 4.16
N ALA A 104 -1.97 -5.95 4.05
CA ALA A 104 -1.37 -4.67 3.73
C ALA A 104 -1.18 -4.57 2.20
N LEU A 105 -1.08 -3.35 1.69
CA LEU A 105 -0.89 -3.08 0.27
C LEU A 105 0.47 -2.45 0.03
N ARG A 106 1.14 -2.93 -1.02
CA ARG A 106 2.36 -2.30 -1.54
C ARG A 106 2.30 -2.16 -3.05
N TYR A 107 2.92 -1.11 -3.55
CA TYR A 107 3.21 -0.97 -4.96
C TYR A 107 4.60 -1.56 -5.25
N GLU A 108 4.69 -2.34 -6.32
CA GLU A 108 5.95 -2.87 -6.86
C GLU A 108 6.26 -2.13 -8.15
N ALA A 109 7.33 -1.33 -8.12
CA ALA A 109 7.71 -0.49 -9.25
C ALA A 109 8.30 -1.29 -10.42
N SER A 110 8.93 -2.44 -10.14
CA SER A 110 9.60 -3.25 -11.16
C SER A 110 8.65 -3.78 -12.24
N ASP A 111 7.45 -4.19 -11.87
CA ASP A 111 6.43 -4.73 -12.78
C ASP A 111 5.11 -3.93 -12.79
N ARG A 112 5.09 -2.80 -12.07
CA ARG A 112 3.93 -1.89 -11.91
C ARG A 112 2.71 -2.58 -11.31
N THR A 113 2.92 -3.44 -10.32
CA THR A 113 1.84 -4.19 -9.67
C THR A 113 1.46 -3.64 -8.31
N LEU A 114 0.16 -3.65 -8.03
CA LEU A 114 -0.40 -3.52 -6.68
C LEU A 114 -0.47 -4.92 -6.06
N ARG A 115 0.25 -5.12 -4.96
CA ARG A 115 0.38 -6.41 -4.30
C ARG A 115 -0.20 -6.38 -2.88
N ALA A 116 -0.96 -7.41 -2.55
CA ALA A 116 -1.29 -7.72 -1.16
C ALA A 116 -0.09 -8.42 -0.52
N HIS A 117 0.35 -7.94 0.63
CA HIS A 117 1.43 -8.52 1.41
C HIS A 117 1.06 -8.60 2.89
N GLN A 118 1.86 -9.36 3.67
CA GLN A 118 1.58 -9.62 5.08
C GLN A 118 0.13 -10.10 5.30
N ILE A 119 -0.32 -11.03 4.47
CA ILE A 119 -1.68 -11.57 4.50
C ILE A 119 -1.90 -12.28 5.85
N ARG A 120 -2.97 -11.90 6.53
CA ARG A 120 -3.46 -12.52 7.76
C ARG A 120 -4.79 -13.18 7.43
N LEU A 121 -4.78 -14.51 7.38
CA LEU A 121 -6.01 -15.27 7.25
C LEU A 121 -6.75 -15.17 8.58
N GLY A 122 -7.98 -14.67 8.53
CA GLY A 122 -8.89 -14.64 9.66
C GLY A 122 -9.59 -15.98 9.81
N ARG A 123 -10.89 -15.93 10.05
CA ARG A 123 -11.71 -17.13 10.24
C ARG A 123 -12.24 -17.65 8.90
N LEU A 124 -12.04 -18.94 8.66
CA LEU A 124 -12.73 -19.69 7.62
C LEU A 124 -13.75 -20.62 8.29
N ASP A 125 -15.03 -20.37 8.04
CA ASP A 125 -16.12 -21.07 8.71
C ASP A 125 -17.08 -21.69 7.69
N PHE A 126 -17.39 -22.96 7.88
CA PHE A 126 -18.33 -23.72 7.07
C PHE A 126 -19.35 -24.37 8.00
N PRO A 127 -20.51 -23.72 8.24
CA PRO A 127 -21.51 -24.20 9.21
C PRO A 127 -22.05 -25.60 8.89
N THR A 128 -21.94 -26.03 7.63
CA THR A 128 -22.44 -27.32 7.15
C THR A 128 -21.40 -28.43 7.15
N LEU A 129 -20.14 -28.12 7.47
CA LEU A 129 -19.07 -29.11 7.67
C LEU A 129 -19.09 -29.60 9.12
N LYS A 130 -18.59 -30.84 9.34
CA LYS A 130 -18.43 -31.38 10.68
C LYS A 130 -17.35 -30.58 11.44
N PRO A 131 -17.52 -30.31 12.75
CA PRO A 131 -16.55 -29.53 13.53
C PRO A 131 -15.09 -30.00 13.39
N ALA A 132 -14.85 -31.31 13.38
CA ALA A 132 -13.52 -31.88 13.19
C ALA A 132 -12.86 -31.51 11.85
N VAL A 133 -13.64 -31.30 10.78
CA VAL A 133 -13.13 -30.87 9.47
C VAL A 133 -12.79 -29.38 9.51
N THR A 134 -13.64 -28.58 10.17
CA THR A 134 -13.40 -27.14 10.36
C THR A 134 -12.15 -26.90 11.21
N GLU A 135 -11.91 -27.70 12.25
CA GLU A 135 -10.68 -27.66 13.06
C GLU A 135 -9.44 -27.99 12.23
N LEU A 136 -9.52 -29.01 11.36
CA LEU A 136 -8.43 -29.38 10.47
C LEU A 136 -8.09 -28.24 9.48
N ILE A 137 -9.11 -27.63 8.87
CA ILE A 137 -8.94 -26.49 7.97
C ILE A 137 -8.26 -25.32 8.71
N ASN A 138 -8.72 -25.00 9.91
CA ASN A 138 -8.13 -23.93 10.72
C ASN A 138 -6.70 -24.25 11.18
N ALA A 139 -6.37 -25.52 11.40
CA ALA A 139 -5.00 -25.94 11.73
C ALA A 139 -4.03 -25.82 10.55
N TYR A 140 -4.51 -25.99 9.31
CA TYR A 140 -3.69 -25.81 8.10
C TYR A 140 -3.68 -24.37 7.57
N ALA A 141 -4.61 -23.51 8.02
CA ALA A 141 -4.68 -22.12 7.59
C ALA A 141 -3.35 -21.36 7.79
N PRO A 142 -2.60 -21.49 8.91
CA PRO A 142 -1.30 -20.85 9.06
C PRO A 142 -0.27 -21.28 8.00
N VAL A 143 -0.24 -22.57 7.65
CA VAL A 143 0.67 -23.12 6.63
C VAL A 143 0.30 -22.61 5.24
N LEU A 144 -1.00 -22.55 4.94
CA LEU A 144 -1.51 -21.94 3.70
C LEU A 144 -1.22 -20.43 3.64
N ALA A 145 -1.28 -19.74 4.78
CA ALA A 145 -0.87 -18.34 4.88
C ALA A 145 0.60 -18.21 4.50
N GLU A 146 1.50 -19.00 5.10
CA GLU A 146 2.95 -18.99 4.82
C GLU A 146 3.29 -19.29 3.36
N GLN A 147 2.55 -20.20 2.71
CA GLN A 147 2.77 -20.52 1.30
C GLN A 147 2.18 -19.46 0.34
N SER A 148 1.10 -18.79 0.75
CA SER A 148 0.46 -17.70 -0.01
C SER A 148 1.10 -16.32 0.23
N LEU A 149 2.00 -16.23 1.22
CA LEU A 149 2.57 -14.99 1.75
C LEU A 149 3.64 -14.32 0.87
N ARG A 150 3.96 -14.87 -0.31
CA ARG A 150 4.98 -14.27 -1.20
C ARG A 150 4.52 -13.03 -1.94
N GLU A 151 3.23 -12.72 -1.89
CA GLU A 151 2.49 -11.59 -2.48
C GLU A 151 1.49 -12.03 -3.53
N VAL A 152 0.29 -11.47 -3.45
CA VAL A 152 -0.75 -11.66 -4.46
C VAL A 152 -0.87 -10.38 -5.26
N THR A 153 -0.58 -10.45 -6.57
CA THR A 153 -0.86 -9.36 -7.50
C THR A 153 -2.37 -9.16 -7.60
N LEU A 154 -2.85 -8.05 -7.03
CA LEU A 154 -4.26 -7.68 -7.06
C LEU A 154 -4.62 -7.01 -8.39
N HIS A 155 -3.72 -6.16 -8.86
CA HIS A 155 -3.89 -5.38 -10.08
C HIS A 155 -2.54 -4.98 -10.65
N GLN A 156 -2.43 -4.99 -11.97
CA GLN A 156 -1.30 -4.41 -12.67
C GLN A 156 -1.77 -3.10 -13.30
N LEU A 157 -1.07 -2.00 -13.00
CA LEU A 157 -1.42 -0.70 -13.57
C LEU A 157 -1.05 -0.69 -15.05
N ARG A 158 -1.95 -0.20 -15.89
CA ARG A 158 -1.63 -0.07 -17.32
C ARG A 158 -0.69 1.12 -17.48
N PRO A 159 0.24 1.09 -18.46
CA PRO A 159 1.19 2.20 -18.68
C PRO A 159 0.49 3.55 -18.89
N GLN A 160 -0.68 3.55 -19.51
CA GLN A 160 -1.51 4.74 -19.72
C GLN A 160 -2.08 5.34 -18.41
N ASP A 161 -2.29 4.51 -17.38
CA ASP A 161 -2.78 4.97 -16.06
C ASP A 161 -1.66 5.67 -15.26
N THR A 162 -0.39 5.36 -15.56
CA THR A 162 0.79 5.97 -14.91
C THR A 162 1.49 7.03 -15.77
N ALA A 163 1.18 7.11 -17.07
CA ALA A 163 1.90 7.93 -18.06
C ALA A 163 2.07 9.41 -17.66
N MET A 164 1.02 10.02 -17.09
CA MET A 164 1.05 11.42 -16.66
C MET A 164 2.06 11.65 -15.53
N PHE A 165 2.11 10.76 -14.55
CA PHE A 165 3.05 10.83 -13.44
C PHE A 165 4.45 10.38 -13.88
N ASP A 166 4.51 9.39 -14.76
CA ASP A 166 5.75 8.85 -15.30
C ASP A 166 6.54 9.92 -16.07
N GLY A 167 5.86 10.75 -16.86
CA GLY A 167 6.46 11.88 -17.59
C GLY A 167 6.97 13.00 -16.70
N LEU A 168 6.48 13.10 -15.46
CA LEU A 168 6.97 14.04 -14.44
C LEU A 168 8.10 13.44 -13.58
N GLY A 169 8.60 12.25 -13.92
CA GLY A 169 9.59 11.55 -13.13
C GLY A 169 9.06 11.07 -11.77
N LEU A 170 7.74 10.89 -11.64
CA LEU A 170 7.08 10.41 -10.43
C LEU A 170 6.59 8.98 -10.61
N GLN A 171 6.54 8.22 -9.52
CA GLN A 171 5.94 6.89 -9.46
C GLN A 171 5.10 6.71 -8.19
N PRO A 172 4.12 5.79 -8.19
CA PRO A 172 3.44 5.42 -6.96
C PRO A 172 4.45 4.95 -5.90
N GLY A 173 4.30 5.47 -4.69
CA GLY A 173 5.12 5.17 -3.54
C GLY A 173 4.31 4.45 -2.45
N PRO A 174 4.56 4.75 -1.17
CA PRO A 174 3.84 4.11 -0.07
C PRO A 174 2.32 4.26 -0.18
N ILE A 175 1.62 3.17 0.06
CA ILE A 175 0.16 3.12 0.13
C ILE A 175 -0.24 3.16 1.60
N THR A 176 -1.13 4.09 1.94
CA THR A 176 -1.65 4.28 3.29
C THR A 176 -3.16 4.08 3.31
N VAL A 177 -3.65 3.25 4.22
CA VAL A 177 -5.07 3.10 4.51
C VAL A 177 -5.49 4.20 5.46
N THR A 178 -6.48 4.98 5.04
CA THR A 178 -7.07 6.06 5.84
C THR A 178 -8.55 5.78 6.07
N ALA A 179 -9.18 6.52 6.98
CA ALA A 179 -10.63 6.43 7.16
C ALA A 179 -11.45 6.82 5.91
N LYS A 180 -10.84 7.56 4.96
CA LYS A 180 -11.49 8.01 3.72
C LYS A 180 -11.28 7.03 2.56
N GLY A 181 -10.29 6.15 2.63
CA GLY A 181 -9.89 5.27 1.52
C GLY A 181 -8.40 4.97 1.51
N LEU A 182 -7.93 4.45 0.37
CA LEU A 182 -6.52 4.19 0.13
C LEU A 182 -5.85 5.42 -0.45
N THR A 183 -4.86 5.98 0.25
CA THR A 183 -4.05 7.08 -0.23
C THR A 183 -2.74 6.52 -0.80
N VAL A 184 -2.48 6.84 -2.06
CA VAL A 184 -1.23 6.52 -2.76
C VAL A 184 -0.40 7.80 -2.81
N ALA A 185 0.75 7.81 -2.14
CA ALA A 185 1.72 8.89 -2.29
C ALA A 185 2.48 8.72 -3.60
N PHE A 186 2.88 9.81 -4.24
CA PHE A 186 3.79 9.78 -5.38
C PHE A 186 5.18 10.24 -4.93
N VAL A 187 6.20 9.51 -5.38
CA VAL A 187 7.61 9.76 -5.07
C VAL A 187 8.41 9.94 -6.35
N GLY A 188 9.53 10.66 -6.29
CA GLY A 188 10.46 10.74 -7.41
C GLY A 188 10.99 9.36 -7.80
N LYS A 189 11.10 9.10 -9.10
CA LYS A 189 11.76 7.91 -9.63
C LYS A 189 13.24 7.97 -9.28
N GLN A 190 13.75 6.90 -8.69
CA GLN A 190 15.19 6.74 -8.53
C GLN A 190 15.81 6.50 -9.92
N PRO A 191 16.96 7.14 -10.22
CA PRO A 191 17.65 7.02 -11.50
C PRO A 191 18.19 5.61 -11.75
#